data_AF-A0A523Z5W7-F1
#
_entry.id   AF-A0A523Z5W7-F1
#
_cell.length_a   1.000
_cell.length_b   1.000
_cell.length_c   1.000
_cell.angle_alpha   90.00
_cell.angle_beta   90.00
_cell.angle_gamma   90.00
#
_symmetry.space_group_name_H-M   'P 1'
#
loop_
_entity.id
_entity.type
_entity.pdbx_description
1 polymer ?
#
loop_
_entity_poly.entity_id
_entity_poly.type
_entity_poly.pdbx_seq_one_letter_code
_entity_poly.pdbx_strand_id
1 'polypeptide(L)'
;MKWIISIIIIIFLSGCREGEEAIQEADKIVKDYSKGLVEAPKKTKILTEIAVIRKSLEIYKIENGKYPESLSELQIRIKEVDEYQYEPETGKVKSKNYPNL
;
A
#
# COMPACT_ATOMS: atom_id res chain seq x y z
N MET A 1 12.40 60.16 10.27
CA MET A 1 11.40 59.26 10.90
C MET A 1 10.40 58.61 9.94
N LYS A 2 10.15 59.12 8.71
CA LYS A 2 9.23 58.47 7.76
C LYS A 2 9.75 57.18 7.09
N TRP A 3 11.08 57.01 6.96
CA TRP A 3 11.69 55.84 6.29
C TRP A 3 11.72 54.55 7.13
N ILE A 4 11.73 54.67 8.47
CA ILE A 4 11.81 53.51 9.38
C ILE A 4 10.49 52.71 9.36
N ILE A 5 9.36 53.39 9.12
CA ILE A 5 8.03 52.76 9.06
C ILE A 5 7.87 51.91 7.78
N SER A 6 8.49 52.32 6.67
CA SER A 6 8.44 51.53 5.43
C SER A 6 9.23 50.21 5.49
N ILE A 7 10.30 50.13 6.28
CA ILE A 7 11.12 48.92 6.40
C ILE A 7 10.41 47.83 7.22
N ILE A 8 9.65 48.22 8.25
CA ILE A 8 8.91 47.27 9.11
C ILE A 8 7.76 46.59 8.34
N ILE A 9 7.14 47.27 7.39
CA ILE A 9 6.01 46.73 6.60
C ILE A 9 6.48 45.68 5.57
N ILE A 10 7.69 45.83 5.02
CA ILE A 10 8.22 44.89 4.02
C ILE A 10 8.60 43.54 4.67
N ILE A 11 9.09 43.56 5.92
CA ILE A 11 9.46 42.34 6.65
C ILE A 11 8.23 41.49 6.99
N PHE A 12 7.07 42.11 7.25
CA PHE A 12 5.83 41.39 7.56
C PHE A 12 5.20 40.68 6.35
N LEU A 13 5.44 41.15 5.12
CA LEU A 13 4.85 40.56 3.91
C LEU A 13 5.59 39.29 3.45
N SER A 14 6.87 39.14 3.78
CA SER A 14 7.67 37.97 3.40
C SER A 14 7.29 36.70 4.19
N GLY A 15 6.84 36.84 5.44
CA GLY A 15 6.49 35.69 6.30
C GLY A 15 5.20 34.97 5.92
N CYS A 16 4.29 35.59 5.16
CA CYS A 16 3.05 34.94 4.72
C CYS A 16 3.27 33.88 3.63
N ARG A 17 4.26 34.07 2.75
CA ARG A 17 4.54 33.10 1.66
C ARG A 17 5.22 31.83 2.16
N GLU A 18 6.20 31.97 3.06
CA GLU A 18 6.87 30.83 3.69
C GLU A 18 5.90 30.02 4.58
N GLY A 19 4.92 30.67 5.20
CA GLY A 19 3.86 29.98 5.95
C GLY A 19 2.93 29.14 5.09
N GLU A 20 2.52 29.62 3.91
CA GLU A 20 1.68 28.86 2.97
C GLU A 20 2.39 27.62 2.42
N GLU A 21 3.67 27.74 2.07
CA GLU A 21 4.48 26.61 1.59
C GLU A 21 4.68 25.55 2.68
N ALA A 22 4.97 25.97 3.92
CA ALA A 22 5.11 25.06 5.06
C ALA A 22 3.80 24.33 5.40
N ILE A 23 2.65 25.00 5.27
CA ILE A 23 1.33 24.37 5.48
C ILE A 23 1.03 23.34 4.39
N GLN A 24 1.33 23.66 3.12
CA GLN A 24 1.12 22.71 2.02
C GLN A 24 2.01 21.47 2.14
N GLU A 25 3.26 21.64 2.57
CA GLU A 25 4.17 20.52 2.79
C GLU A 25 3.71 19.65 3.97
N ALA A 26 3.30 20.27 5.08
CA ALA A 26 2.73 19.56 6.22
C ALA A 26 1.46 18.78 5.83
N ASP A 27 0.55 19.38 5.07
CA ASP A 27 -0.67 18.71 4.59
C ASP A 27 -0.35 17.51 3.70
N LYS A 28 0.66 17.63 2.83
CA LYS A 28 1.10 16.52 1.97
C LYS A 28 1.65 15.36 2.80
N ILE A 29 2.48 15.66 3.79
CA ILE A 29 3.04 14.67 4.73
C ILE A 29 1.89 13.99 5.49
N VAL A 30 0.99 14.76 6.12
CA VAL A 30 -0.13 14.21 6.89
C VAL A 30 -1.02 13.33 6.02
N LYS A 31 -1.28 13.73 4.77
CA LYS A 31 -2.11 12.97 3.83
C LYS A 31 -1.45 11.66 3.40
N ASP A 32 -0.16 11.67 3.10
CA ASP A 32 0.58 10.47 2.70
C ASP A 32 0.73 9.48 3.88
N TYR A 33 1.01 9.99 5.09
CA TYR A 33 0.99 9.17 6.31
C TYR A 33 -0.41 8.58 6.57
N SER A 34 -1.45 9.39 6.44
CA SER A 34 -2.84 8.95 6.65
C SER A 34 -3.26 7.87 5.66
N LYS A 35 -2.88 7.99 4.38
CA LYS A 35 -3.07 6.94 3.37
C LYS A 35 -2.33 5.65 3.75
N GLY A 36 -1.07 5.76 4.18
CA GLY A 36 -0.29 4.61 4.63
C GLY A 36 -0.94 3.86 5.80
N LEU A 37 -1.52 4.58 6.77
CA LEU A 37 -2.23 4.00 7.90
C LEU A 37 -3.53 3.28 7.49
N VAL A 38 -4.24 3.78 6.48
CA VAL A 38 -5.47 3.15 5.96
C VAL A 38 -5.16 1.93 5.10
N GLU A 39 -4.05 1.93 4.38
CA GLU A 39 -3.65 0.83 3.48
C GLU A 39 -2.90 -0.30 4.20
N ALA A 40 -2.21 -0.02 5.31
CA ALA A 40 -1.44 -1.02 6.03
C ALA A 40 -2.26 -2.26 6.47
N PRO A 41 -3.49 -2.13 7.01
CA PRO A 41 -4.33 -3.28 7.34
C PRO A 41 -4.68 -4.13 6.11
N LYS A 42 -4.96 -3.49 4.97
CA LYS A 42 -5.28 -4.18 3.71
C LYS A 42 -4.06 -4.93 3.19
N LYS A 43 -2.91 -4.27 3.10
CA LYS A 43 -1.66 -4.89 2.65
C LYS A 43 -1.27 -6.08 3.51
N THR A 44 -1.37 -5.95 4.83
CA THR A 44 -1.09 -7.06 5.77
C THR A 44 -2.06 -8.22 5.56
N LYS A 45 -3.35 -7.95 5.39
CA LYS A 45 -4.35 -8.98 5.09
C LYS A 45 -3.99 -9.75 3.81
N ILE A 46 -3.66 -9.05 2.72
CA ILE A 46 -3.26 -9.66 1.45
C ILE A 46 -2.00 -10.51 1.63
N LEU A 47 -0.99 -10.00 2.33
CA LEU A 47 0.25 -10.73 2.60
C LEU A 47 -0.01 -12.04 3.37
N THR A 48 -0.83 -11.99 4.43
CA THR A 48 -1.18 -13.17 5.21
C THR A 48 -1.94 -14.19 4.36
N GLU A 49 -2.88 -13.74 3.53
CA GLU A 49 -3.67 -14.62 2.67
C GLU A 49 -2.82 -15.26 1.56
N ILE A 50 -1.88 -14.52 0.96
CA ILE A 50 -0.86 -15.07 0.04
C ILE A 50 -0.04 -16.17 0.73
N ALA A 51 0.40 -15.95 1.97
CA ALA A 51 1.17 -16.95 2.71
C ALA A 51 0.36 -18.23 2.97
N VAL A 52 -0.93 -18.10 3.29
CA VAL A 52 -1.85 -19.25 3.43
C VAL A 52 -2.01 -19.98 2.11
N ILE A 53 -2.26 -19.26 1.00
CA ILE A 53 -2.40 -19.85 -0.33
C ILE A 53 -1.13 -20.61 -0.72
N ARG A 54 0.05 -20.00 -0.58
CA ARG A 54 1.35 -20.63 -0.88
C ARG A 54 1.53 -21.92 -0.09
N LYS A 55 1.23 -21.91 1.21
CA LYS A 55 1.31 -23.11 2.04
C LYS A 55 0.35 -24.21 1.56
N SER A 56 -0.88 -23.86 1.22
CA SER A 56 -1.87 -24.83 0.72
C SER A 56 -1.51 -25.39 -0.65
N LEU A 57 -0.91 -24.61 -1.53
CA LEU A 57 -0.38 -25.06 -2.82
C LEU A 57 0.74 -26.09 -2.63
N GLU A 58 1.67 -25.84 -1.70
CA GLU A 58 2.73 -26.80 -1.39
C GLU A 58 2.18 -28.11 -0.81
N ILE A 59 1.21 -28.03 0.10
CA ILE A 59 0.53 -29.23 0.64
C ILE A 59 -0.14 -30.01 -0.50
N TYR A 60 -0.93 -29.33 -1.34
CA TYR A 60 -1.61 -29.97 -2.47
C TYR A 60 -0.60 -30.66 -3.40
N LYS A 61 0.52 -30.00 -3.70
CA LYS A 61 1.58 -30.57 -4.54
C LYS A 61 2.25 -31.78 -3.91
N ILE A 62 2.47 -31.78 -2.60
CA ILE A 62 3.00 -32.94 -1.88
C ILE A 62 2.04 -34.12 -1.99
N GLU A 63 0.73 -33.88 -1.88
CA GLU A 63 -0.29 -34.92 -1.92
C GLU A 63 -0.56 -35.46 -3.33
N ASN A 64 -0.49 -34.61 -4.36
CA ASN A 64 -0.94 -34.93 -5.72
C ASN A 64 0.20 -35.00 -6.75
N GLY A 65 1.43 -34.64 -6.37
CA GLY A 65 2.59 -34.57 -7.28
C GLY A 65 2.58 -33.39 -8.26
N LYS A 66 1.52 -32.57 -8.27
CA LYS A 66 1.37 -31.37 -9.10
C LYS A 66 0.62 -30.27 -8.37
N TYR A 67 0.80 -29.02 -8.79
CA TYR A 67 -0.04 -27.91 -8.33
C TYR A 67 -1.47 -28.05 -8.89
N PRO A 68 -2.49 -27.49 -8.20
CA PRO A 68 -3.87 -27.54 -8.69
C PRO A 68 -4.04 -26.72 -9.99
N GLU A 69 -5.02 -27.05 -10.82
CA GLU A 69 -5.33 -26.26 -12.02
C GLU A 69 -5.95 -24.90 -11.66
N SER A 70 -6.57 -24.83 -10.47
CA SER A 70 -7.24 -23.65 -9.97
C SER A 70 -7.11 -23.49 -8.45
N LEU A 71 -7.10 -22.25 -7.95
CA LEU A 71 -7.11 -21.98 -6.50
C LEU A 71 -8.37 -22.54 -5.80
N SER A 72 -9.46 -22.77 -6.53
CA SER A 72 -10.71 -23.37 -6.02
C SER A 72 -10.57 -24.82 -5.58
N GLU A 73 -9.53 -25.53 -6.03
CA GLU A 73 -9.27 -26.91 -5.60
C GLU A 73 -8.59 -26.98 -4.22
N LEU A 74 -8.11 -25.85 -3.71
CA LEU A 74 -7.54 -25.78 -2.37
C LEU A 74 -8.67 -25.82 -1.34
N GLN A 75 -8.49 -26.62 -0.28
CA GLN A 75 -9.43 -26.70 0.84
C GLN A 75 -9.28 -25.53 1.82
N ILE A 76 -9.18 -24.31 1.29
CA ILE A 76 -9.09 -23.06 2.06
C ILE A 76 -10.12 -22.06 1.58
N ARG A 77 -10.57 -21.20 2.49
CA ARG A 77 -11.43 -20.09 2.13
C ARG A 77 -10.57 -18.89 1.73
N ILE A 78 -10.57 -18.57 0.44
CA ILE A 78 -9.98 -17.34 -0.11
C ILE A 78 -11.06 -16.28 -0.14
N LYS A 79 -10.86 -15.16 0.57
CA LYS A 79 -11.87 -14.11 0.72
C LYS A 79 -12.02 -13.26 -0.53
N GLU A 80 -10.91 -12.92 -1.16
CA GLU A 80 -10.85 -12.03 -2.33
C GLU A 80 -10.20 -12.77 -3.50
N VAL A 81 -10.88 -13.77 -4.07
CA VAL A 81 -10.31 -14.62 -5.14
C VAL A 81 -9.82 -13.77 -6.33
N ASP A 82 -10.58 -12.73 -6.69
CA ASP A 82 -10.25 -11.83 -7.79
C ASP A 82 -8.98 -10.99 -7.54
N GLU A 83 -8.49 -10.90 -6.31
CA GLU A 83 -7.24 -10.21 -5.97
C GLU A 83 -6.01 -10.97 -6.45
N TYR A 84 -6.12 -12.29 -6.66
CA TYR A 84 -4.96 -13.14 -6.87
C TYR A 84 -4.82 -13.55 -8.35
N GLN A 85 -3.57 -13.52 -8.82
CA GLN A 85 -3.16 -14.17 -10.05
C GLN A 85 -2.38 -15.43 -9.70
N TYR A 86 -2.78 -16.54 -10.29
CA TYR A 86 -2.22 -17.86 -10.02
C TYR A 86 -1.74 -18.50 -11.33
N GLU A 87 -0.54 -19.10 -11.27
CA GLU A 87 0.08 -19.85 -12.37
C GLU A 87 0.15 -21.34 -11.98
N PRO A 88 -0.68 -22.22 -12.57
CA PRO A 88 -0.69 -23.66 -12.25
C PRO A 88 0.65 -24.36 -12.50
N GLU A 89 1.34 -24.00 -13.59
CA GLU A 89 2.63 -24.61 -13.97
C GLU A 89 3.73 -24.42 -12.92
N THR A 90 3.71 -23.28 -12.24
CA THR A 90 4.79 -22.86 -11.33
C THR A 90 4.35 -22.82 -9.86
N GLY A 91 3.05 -22.89 -9.58
CA GLY A 91 2.50 -22.67 -8.24
C GLY A 91 2.62 -21.23 -7.75
N LYS A 92 3.00 -20.29 -8.63
CA LYS A 92 3.18 -18.88 -8.22
C LYS A 92 1.82 -18.23 -8.01
N VAL A 93 1.72 -17.50 -6.90
CA VAL A 93 0.59 -16.64 -6.59
C VAL A 93 1.09 -15.23 -6.27
N LYS A 94 0.43 -14.24 -6.87
CA LYS A 94 0.70 -12.81 -6.68
C LYS A 94 -0.61 -12.04 -6.51
N SER A 95 -0.52 -10.92 -5.81
CA SER A 95 -1.63 -9.96 -5.71
C SER A 95 -1.64 -9.03 -6.93
N LYS A 96 -2.83 -8.72 -7.45
CA LYS A 96 -3.03 -7.77 -8.55
C LYS A 96 -2.75 -6.34 -8.09
N ASN A 97 -3.22 -5.99 -6.89
CA ASN A 97 -3.09 -4.64 -6.34
C ASN A 97 -1.73 -4.40 -5.65
N TYR A 98 -1.03 -5.47 -5.28
CA TYR A 98 0.28 -5.44 -4.61
C TYR A 98 1.26 -6.44 -5.25
N PRO A 99 1.70 -6.22 -6.50
CA PRO A 99 2.49 -7.19 -7.28
C PRO A 99 3.91 -7.45 -6.75
N ASN A 100 4.39 -6.61 -5.82
CA ASN A 100 5.73 -6.70 -5.22
C ASN A 100 5.76 -7.46 -3.88
N LEU A 101 4.68 -8.18 -3.52
CA LEU A 101 4.59 -9.01 -2.30
C LEU A 101 4.94 -10.49 -2.52
#